data_AF-A0A7R9CUB1-F1
#
_entry.id   AF-A0A7R9CUB1-F1
#
_cell.length_a   1.000
_cell.length_b   1.000
_cell.length_c   1.000
_cell.angle_alpha   90.00
_cell.angle_beta   90.00
_cell.angle_gamma   90.00
#
_symmetry.space_group_name_H-M   'P 1'
#
loop_
_entity.id
_entity.type
_entity.pdbx_description
1 polymer ?
#
loop_
_entity_poly.entity_id
_entity_poly.type
_entity_poly.pdbx_seq_one_letter_code
_entity_poly.pdbx_strand_id
1 'polypeptide(L)'
;MDMFYQDDDGGSAALQDDADPVVPRTSLTYEEVVKDLIHDEKQYLRDLHMIIKVFREEIAKLVNNDTKELDAMFSNIMDIYELTVTLLGSLEDVVEISEEKQVPAIGSCFEELAEVMAYKYFP
;
A
#
# COMPACT_ATOMS: atom_id res chain seq x y z
N MET A 1 -37.83 14.67 41.02
CA MET A 1 -37.60 15.13 42.39
C MET A 1 -36.34 14.44 42.87
N ASP A 2 -35.22 15.16 42.92
CA ASP A 2 -33.96 14.71 43.52
C ASP A 2 -34.16 14.33 44.99
N MET A 3 -33.51 13.25 45.45
CA MET A 3 -32.90 13.20 46.77
C MET A 3 -31.66 12.30 46.73
N PHE A 4 -30.51 12.95 46.63
CA PHE A 4 -29.21 12.44 47.08
C PHE A 4 -29.19 12.23 48.61
N TYR A 5 -28.16 11.51 49.05
CA TYR A 5 -27.44 11.52 50.34
C TYR A 5 -27.42 10.18 51.07
N GLN A 6 -26.29 9.48 50.97
CA GLN A 6 -25.60 8.95 52.14
C GLN A 6 -24.12 9.34 52.04
N ASP A 7 -23.69 10.05 53.07
CA ASP A 7 -22.40 10.71 53.24
C ASP A 7 -21.24 9.73 53.44
N ASP A 8 -20.12 10.11 52.82
CA ASP A 8 -18.75 10.14 53.31
C ASP A 8 -18.44 9.47 54.67
N ASP A 9 -17.65 8.39 54.67
CA ASP A 9 -16.48 8.26 55.56
C ASP A 9 -15.56 7.11 55.12
N GLY A 10 -14.27 7.44 54.93
CA GLY A 10 -13.19 6.56 55.39
C GLY A 10 -12.61 5.51 54.44
N GLY A 11 -11.65 5.93 53.60
CA GLY A 11 -10.41 5.17 53.46
C GLY A 11 -10.20 4.34 52.20
N SER A 12 -9.41 4.92 51.29
CA SER A 12 -8.29 4.23 50.60
C SER A 12 -8.55 2.86 49.96
N ALA A 13 -9.01 2.88 48.72
CA ALA A 13 -8.41 2.12 47.62
C ALA A 13 -9.02 2.63 46.31
N ALA A 14 -8.59 3.82 45.87
CA ALA A 14 -8.70 4.16 44.46
C ALA A 14 -7.84 3.12 43.72
N LEU A 15 -8.49 2.11 43.16
CA LEU A 15 -7.94 1.37 42.05
C LEU A 15 -7.82 2.42 40.94
N GLN A 16 -6.62 3.00 40.83
CA GLN A 16 -6.17 3.61 39.61
C GLN A 16 -6.25 2.50 38.57
N ASP A 17 -7.36 2.51 37.83
CA ASP A 17 -7.38 1.96 36.49
C ASP A 17 -6.46 2.88 35.68
N ASP A 18 -5.16 2.60 35.74
CA ASP A 18 -4.18 2.96 34.73
C ASP A 18 -4.53 2.18 33.46
N ALA A 19 -5.74 2.41 32.95
CA ALA A 19 -6.01 2.22 31.55
C ALA A 19 -5.30 3.40 30.89
N ASP A 20 -4.03 3.18 30.53
CA ASP A 20 -3.37 3.93 29.45
C ASP A 20 -4.45 4.29 28.43
N PRO A 21 -4.56 5.56 28.00
CA PRO A 21 -5.52 5.89 26.96
C PRO A 21 -5.20 4.94 25.83
N VAL A 22 -6.13 4.01 25.54
CA VAL A 22 -6.04 3.14 24.39
C VAL A 22 -5.99 4.10 23.24
N VAL A 23 -4.77 4.44 22.82
CA VAL A 23 -4.50 5.30 21.69
C VAL A 23 -5.35 4.64 20.62
N PRO A 24 -6.39 5.32 20.11
CA PRO A 24 -7.16 4.75 19.03
C PRO A 24 -6.10 4.39 18.02
N ARG A 25 -5.95 3.09 17.69
CA ARG A 25 -5.19 2.73 16.50
C ARG A 25 -5.82 3.62 15.44
N THR A 26 -5.09 4.63 14.98
CA THR A 26 -5.55 5.59 13.99
C THR A 26 -5.71 4.75 12.73
N SER A 27 -6.85 4.08 12.66
CA SER A 27 -7.14 3.05 11.68
C SER A 27 -7.56 3.87 10.49
N LEU A 28 -6.65 3.99 9.53
CA LEU A 28 -6.93 4.65 8.27
C LEU A 28 -8.21 4.03 7.70
N THR A 29 -9.10 4.90 7.25
CA THR A 29 -10.27 4.49 6.50
C THR A 29 -9.82 3.82 5.20
N TYR A 30 -10.67 2.97 4.64
CA TYR A 30 -10.36 2.29 3.38
C TYR A 30 -10.00 3.29 2.26
N GLU A 31 -10.68 4.45 2.22
CA GLU A 31 -10.39 5.51 1.25
C GLU A 31 -9.00 6.13 1.44
N GLU A 32 -8.58 6.35 2.69
CA GLU A 32 -7.23 6.83 3.00
C GLU A 32 -6.17 5.80 2.60
N VAL A 33 -6.39 4.51 2.90
CA VAL A 33 -5.48 3.43 2.50
C VAL A 33 -5.36 3.34 0.98
N VAL A 34 -6.46 3.49 0.23
CA VAL A 34 -6.45 3.49 -1.24
C VAL A 34 -5.64 4.68 -1.78
N LYS A 35 -5.81 5.87 -1.19
CA LYS A 35 -5.07 7.07 -1.59
C LYS A 35 -3.57 6.92 -1.32
N ASP A 36 -3.21 6.40 -0.15
CA ASP A 36 -1.82 6.14 0.23
C ASP A 36 -1.20 5.09 -0.69
N LEU A 37 -1.91 4.00 -0.97
CA LEU A 37 -1.48 2.96 -1.92
C LEU A 37 -1.17 3.54 -3.31
N ILE A 38 -2.06 4.36 -3.87
CA ILE A 38 -1.86 4.99 -5.18
C ILE A 38 -0.65 5.93 -5.14
N HIS A 39 -0.46 6.66 -4.03
CA HIS A 39 0.69 7.54 -3.86
C HIS A 39 2.00 6.75 -3.81
N ASP A 40 2.03 5.66 -3.04
CA ASP A 40 3.19 4.79 -2.86
C ASP A 40 3.53 4.08 -4.16
N GLU A 41 2.54 3.55 -4.90
CA GLU A 41 2.76 2.94 -6.21
C GLU A 41 3.32 3.95 -7.23
N LYS A 42 2.84 5.20 -7.22
CA LYS A 42 3.43 6.26 -8.04
C LYS A 42 4.87 6.54 -7.70
N GLN A 43 5.23 6.53 -6.42
CA GLN A 43 6.61 6.74 -5.98
C GLN A 43 7.47 5.53 -6.38
N TYR A 44 6.99 4.32 -6.14
CA TYR A 44 7.65 3.08 -6.52
C TYR A 44 7.91 3.03 -8.04
N LEU A 45 6.93 3.43 -8.86
CA LEU A 45 7.07 3.49 -10.30
C LEU A 45 8.16 4.50 -10.74
N ARG A 46 8.26 5.66 -10.08
CA ARG A 46 9.33 6.62 -10.35
C ARG A 46 10.71 6.03 -10.03
N ASP A 47 10.81 5.30 -8.93
CA ASP A 47 12.05 4.66 -8.51
C ASP A 47 12.44 3.54 -9.47
N LEU A 48 11.48 2.71 -9.89
CA LEU A 48 11.69 1.71 -10.95
C LEU A 48 12.13 2.34 -12.26
N HIS A 49 11.51 3.45 -12.66
CA HIS A 49 11.91 4.20 -13.86
C HIS A 49 13.37 4.67 -13.74
N MET A 50 13.79 5.19 -12.58
CA MET A 50 15.17 5.60 -12.34
C MET A 50 16.13 4.41 -12.43
N ILE A 51 15.78 3.27 -11.83
CA ILE A 51 16.58 2.03 -11.90
C ILE A 51 16.75 1.58 -13.36
N ILE A 52 15.67 1.57 -14.14
CA ILE A 52 15.67 1.05 -15.52
C ILE A 52 16.32 2.04 -16.51
N LYS A 53 16.06 3.34 -16.40
CA LYS A 53 16.54 4.33 -17.38
C LYS A 53 17.88 4.94 -17.02
N VAL A 54 18.17 5.09 -15.73
CA VAL A 54 19.41 5.72 -15.28
C VAL A 54 20.43 4.64 -14.95
N PHE A 55 20.14 3.77 -13.99
CA PHE A 55 21.13 2.80 -13.51
C PHE A 55 21.43 1.70 -14.52
N ARG A 56 20.41 1.07 -15.11
CA ARG A 56 20.61 -0.03 -16.06
C ARG A 56 21.33 0.42 -17.33
N GLU A 57 20.97 1.59 -17.88
CA GLU A 57 21.63 2.11 -19.08
C GLU A 57 23.10 2.50 -18.82
N GLU A 58 23.41 3.09 -17.66
CA GLU A 58 24.79 3.42 -17.29
C GLU A 58 25.64 2.18 -16.96
N ILE A 59 25.07 1.20 -16.25
CA ILE A 59 25.77 -0.07 -15.96
C ILE A 59 25.99 -0.85 -17.26
N ALA A 60 25.03 -0.86 -18.19
CA ALA A 60 25.20 -1.50 -19.49
C ALA A 60 26.40 -0.94 -20.27
N LYS A 61 26.62 0.38 -20.21
CA LYS A 61 27.82 1.01 -20.80
C LYS A 61 29.11 0.56 -20.11
N LEU A 62 29.08 0.35 -18.80
CA LEU A 62 30.24 -0.06 -18.00
C LEU A 62 30.63 -1.53 -18.24
N VAL A 63 29.65 -2.43 -18.42
CA VAL A 63 29.88 -3.87 -18.66
C VAL A 63 29.92 -4.24 -20.15
N ASN A 64 30.16 -3.27 -21.03
CA ASN A 64 30.21 -3.48 -22.49
C ASN A 64 28.97 -4.19 -23.08
N ASN A 65 27.79 -3.94 -22.51
CA ASN A 65 26.52 -4.60 -22.85
C ASN A 65 26.51 -6.13 -22.68
N ASP A 66 27.25 -6.67 -21.69
CA ASP A 66 27.06 -8.07 -21.30
C ASP A 66 25.65 -8.27 -20.73
N THR A 67 24.79 -8.89 -21.54
CA THR A 67 23.39 -9.12 -21.17
C THR A 67 23.24 -10.08 -20.00
N LYS A 68 24.20 -10.99 -19.77
CA LYS A 68 24.10 -11.95 -18.66
C LYS A 68 24.32 -11.29 -17.30
N GLU A 69 25.27 -10.37 -17.20
CA GLU A 69 25.50 -9.63 -15.96
C GLU A 69 24.36 -8.66 -15.68
N LEU A 70 23.83 -8.00 -16.72
CA LEU A 70 22.66 -7.14 -16.59
C LEU A 70 21.42 -7.92 -16.16
N ASP A 71 21.16 -9.08 -16.75
CA ASP A 71 20.03 -9.92 -16.36
C ASP A 71 20.22 -10.51 -14.96
N ALA A 72 21.46 -10.79 -14.52
CA ALA A 72 21.73 -11.23 -13.16
C ALA A 72 21.52 -10.11 -12.11
N MET A 73 21.85 -8.86 -12.44
CA MET A 73 21.69 -7.72 -11.54
C MET A 73 20.26 -7.20 -11.48
N PHE A 74 19.59 -7.09 -12.62
CA PHE A 74 18.26 -6.48 -12.75
C PHE A 74 17.14 -7.51 -12.77
N SER A 75 17.43 -8.79 -13.06
CA SER A 75 16.47 -9.88 -13.04
C SER A 75 15.16 -9.53 -13.77
N ASN A 76 14.01 -9.76 -13.14
CA ASN A 76 12.69 -9.48 -13.66
C ASN A 76 12.20 -8.04 -13.38
N ILE A 77 13.09 -7.05 -13.19
CA ILE A 77 12.68 -5.66 -12.90
C ILE A 77 11.77 -5.06 -13.98
N MET A 78 11.94 -5.48 -15.25
CA MET A 78 11.09 -5.04 -16.35
C MET A 78 9.68 -5.58 -16.22
N ASP A 79 9.53 -6.86 -15.86
CA ASP A 79 8.22 -7.46 -15.61
C ASP A 79 7.52 -6.81 -14.41
N ILE A 80 8.28 -6.50 -13.35
CA ILE A 80 7.75 -5.80 -12.17
C ILE A 80 7.29 -4.39 -12.55
N TYR A 81 8.08 -3.66 -13.33
CA TYR A 81 7.68 -2.34 -13.83
C TYR A 81 6.40 -2.40 -14.66
N GLU A 82 6.30 -3.33 -15.60
CA GLU A 82 5.09 -3.50 -16.41
C GLU A 82 3.87 -3.84 -15.54
N LEU A 83 4.03 -4.76 -14.59
CA LEU A 83 2.98 -5.13 -13.63
C LEU A 83 2.52 -3.92 -12.80
N THR A 84 3.46 -3.15 -12.26
CA THR A 84 3.17 -1.94 -11.47
C THR A 84 2.47 -0.87 -12.30
N VAL A 85 2.87 -0.65 -13.57
CA VAL A 85 2.17 0.27 -14.47
C VAL A 85 0.73 -0.18 -14.70
N THR A 86 0.52 -1.48 -14.98
CA THR A 86 -0.83 -2.02 -15.21
C THR A 86 -1.69 -1.90 -13.96
N LEU A 87 -1.18 -2.29 -12.78
CA LEU A 87 -1.88 -2.18 -11.51
C LEU A 87 -2.27 -0.74 -11.21
N LEU A 88 -1.32 0.19 -11.30
CA LEU A 88 -1.58 1.60 -11.02
C LEU A 88 -2.65 2.17 -11.97
N GLY A 89 -2.58 1.86 -13.26
CA GLY A 89 -3.60 2.28 -14.23
C GLY A 89 -4.99 1.76 -13.87
N SER A 90 -5.12 0.46 -13.57
CA SER A 90 -6.40 -0.12 -13.16
C SER A 90 -6.95 0.46 -11.86
N LEU A 91 -6.07 0.79 -10.89
CA LEU A 91 -6.47 1.44 -9.64
C LEU A 91 -6.97 2.87 -9.89
N GLU A 92 -6.27 3.65 -10.71
CA GLU A 92 -6.67 5.01 -11.07
C GLU A 92 -8.01 5.02 -11.82
N ASP A 93 -8.20 4.12 -12.78
CA ASP A 93 -9.46 3.98 -13.52
C ASP A 93 -10.65 3.67 -12.60
N VAL A 94 -10.49 2.72 -11.67
CA VAL A 94 -11.55 2.37 -10.70
C VAL A 94 -11.85 3.52 -9.76
N VAL A 95 -10.83 4.27 -9.32
CA VAL A 95 -11.04 5.44 -8.46
C VAL A 95 -11.70 6.59 -9.23
N GLU A 96 -11.36 6.79 -10.51
CA GLU A 96 -11.98 7.84 -11.35
C GLU A 96 -13.44 7.53 -11.70
N ILE A 97 -13.78 6.25 -11.94
CA ILE A 97 -15.15 5.81 -12.26
C ILE A 97 -16.03 5.76 -11.01
N SER A 98 -15.44 5.60 -9.83
CA SER A 98 -16.18 5.62 -8.57
C SER A 98 -16.70 7.04 -8.30
N GLU A 99 -18.01 7.25 -8.44
CA GLU A 99 -18.66 8.50 -8.06
C GLU A 99 -18.31 8.86 -6.59
N GLU A 100 -18.28 10.16 -6.24
CA GLU A 100 -17.87 10.70 -4.92
C GLU A 100 -18.52 10.06 -3.67
N LYS A 101 -19.53 9.20 -3.83
CA LYS A 101 -20.24 8.50 -2.74
C LYS A 101 -20.13 6.97 -2.77
N GLN A 102 -19.44 6.40 -3.76
CA GLN A 102 -19.22 4.96 -3.87
C GLN A 102 -17.81 4.63 -3.35
N VAL A 103 -17.70 3.56 -2.56
CA VAL A 103 -16.40 3.08 -2.09
C VAL A 103 -15.69 2.38 -3.25
N PRO A 104 -14.48 2.81 -3.66
CA PRO A 104 -13.80 2.25 -4.82
C PRO A 104 -13.44 0.78 -4.59
N ALA A 105 -13.97 -0.12 -5.41
CA ALA A 105 -13.78 -1.57 -5.25
C ALA A 105 -12.44 -2.04 -5.84
N ILE A 106 -11.32 -1.52 -5.34
CA ILE A 106 -9.98 -1.83 -5.86
C ILE A 106 -9.57 -3.31 -5.72
N GLY A 107 -10.29 -4.08 -4.91
CA GLY A 107 -10.05 -5.52 -4.75
C GLY A 107 -10.19 -6.31 -6.06
N SER A 108 -11.08 -5.92 -6.97
CA SER A 108 -11.22 -6.58 -8.27
C SER A 108 -9.98 -6.41 -9.14
N CYS A 109 -9.30 -5.26 -9.06
CA CYS A 109 -8.04 -5.03 -9.78
C CYS A 109 -6.97 -6.05 -9.37
N PHE A 110 -6.87 -6.34 -8.07
CA PHE A 110 -5.91 -7.34 -7.57
C PHE A 110 -6.28 -8.76 -7.95
N GLU A 111 -7.57 -9.10 -7.90
CA GLU A 111 -8.06 -10.43 -8.29
C GLU A 111 -7.77 -10.72 -9.77
N GLU A 112 -8.13 -9.79 -10.66
CA GLU A 112 -7.90 -9.93 -12.10
C GLU A 112 -6.40 -10.04 -12.43
N LEU A 113 -5.56 -9.21 -11.79
CA LEU A 113 -4.12 -9.28 -11.96
C LEU A 113 -3.53 -10.61 -11.47
N ALA A 114 -4.00 -11.09 -10.32
CA ALA A 114 -3.56 -12.38 -9.77
C ALA A 114 -3.97 -13.54 -10.69
N GLU A 115 -5.17 -13.52 -11.25
CA GLU A 115 -5.64 -14.54 -12.19
C GLU A 115 -4.79 -14.56 -13.47
N VAL A 116 -4.52 -13.40 -14.08
CA VAL A 116 -3.67 -13.30 -15.28
C VAL A 116 -2.26 -13.85 -15.00
N MET A 117 -1.69 -13.51 -13.86
CA MET A 117 -0.37 -14.02 -13.46
C MET A 117 -0.40 -15.53 -13.20
N ALA A 118 -1.45 -16.04 -12.56
CA ALA A 118 -1.62 -17.47 -12.35
C ALA A 118 -1.62 -18.24 -13.68
N TYR A 119 -2.37 -17.78 -14.69
CA TYR A 119 -2.35 -18.38 -16.03
C TYR A 119 -0.98 -18.30 -16.72
N LYS A 120 -0.21 -17.23 -16.48
CA LYS A 120 1.15 -17.08 -17.06
C LYS A 120 2.14 -18.11 -16.50
N TYR A 121 2.00 -18.50 -15.23
CA TYR A 121 2.94 -19.42 -14.55
C TYR A 121 2.43 -20.86 -14.41
N PHE A 122 1.12 -21.08 -14.49
CA PHE A 122 0.48 -22.40 -14.43
C PHE A 122 -0.37 -22.62 -15.70
N PRO A 123 0.22 -23.14 -16.78
CA PRO A 123 -0.51 -23.54 -17.98
C PRO A 123 -1.35 -24.81 -17.81
#